data_AF-C4IGJ0-F1
#
_entry.id   AF-C4IGJ0-F1
#
_cell.length_a   1.000
_cell.length_b   1.000
_cell.length_c   1.000
_cell.angle_alpha   90.00
_cell.angle_beta   90.00
_cell.angle_gamma   90.00
#
_symmetry.space_group_name_H-M   'P 1'
#
loop_
_entity.id
_entity.type
_entity.pdbx_description
1 polymer ?
#
loop_
_entity_poly.entity_id
_entity_poly.type
_entity_poly.pdbx_seq_one_letter_code
_entity_poly.pdbx_strand_id
1 'polypeptide(L)' 'MKYYLMTYSAEIRYSGNRVYFSKAIDTDPIDYFIRMKEEEGKQKLSHYTEFAINFVSEISKEQYSKLADN' A
#
# COMPACT_ATOMS: atom_id res chain seq x y z
N MET A 1 12.01 -10.12 12.76
CA MET A 1 10.86 -9.68 11.93
C MET A 1 11.04 -8.20 11.67
N LYS A 2 11.00 -7.76 10.42
CA LYS A 2 11.11 -6.35 10.04
C LYS A 2 9.71 -5.79 9.78
N TYR A 3 9.54 -4.50 10.01
CA TYR A 3 8.28 -3.81 9.81
C TYR A 3 8.54 -2.59 8.94
N TYR A 4 7.57 -2.24 8.12
CA TYR A 4 7.69 -1.13 7.20
C TYR A 4 6.46 -0.25 7.24
N LEU A 5 6.67 1.06 7.12
CA LEU A 5 5.63 1.98 6.68
C LEU A 5 5.81 2.18 5.18
N MET A 6 4.81 1.76 4.41
CA MET A 6 4.76 1.92 2.97
C MET A 6 3.72 2.97 2.62
N THR A 7 4.08 3.89 1.73
CA THR A 7 3.12 4.80 1.12
C THR A 7 3.08 4.61 -0.38
N TYR A 8 1.88 4.68 -0.93
CA TYR A 8 1.62 4.45 -2.33
C TYR A 8 0.45 5.30 -2.77
N SER A 9 0.33 5.50 -4.06
CA SER A 9 -0.81 6.19 -4.65
C SER A 9 -1.47 5.33 -5.70
N ALA A 10 -2.73 5.63 -5.99
CA ALA A 10 -3.45 5.07 -7.12
C ALA A 10 -4.27 6.18 -7.78
N GLU A 11 -4.50 6.05 -9.08
CA GLU A 11 -5.39 6.92 -9.82
C GLU A 11 -6.82 6.36 -9.80
N ILE A 12 -7.81 7.23 -9.67
CA ILE A 12 -9.22 6.86 -9.81
C ILE A 12 -9.58 6.78 -11.29
N ARG A 13 -9.90 5.58 -11.79
CA ARG A 13 -10.06 5.22 -13.21
C ARG A 13 -10.91 6.17 -14.06
N TYR A 14 -11.91 6.85 -13.47
CA TYR A 14 -12.81 7.75 -14.20
C TYR A 14 -12.59 9.24 -13.95
N SER A 15 -11.91 9.60 -12.86
CA SER A 15 -11.72 11.02 -12.52
C SER A 15 -10.28 11.50 -12.77
N GLY A 16 -9.32 10.58 -12.96
CA GLY A 16 -7.90 10.91 -13.05
C GLY A 16 -7.30 11.43 -11.74
N ASN A 17 -8.11 11.59 -10.69
CA ASN A 17 -7.63 12.04 -9.40
C ASN A 17 -6.75 10.99 -8.75
N ARG A 18 -5.64 11.43 -8.18
CA ARG A 18 -4.70 10.58 -7.46
C ARG A 18 -5.03 10.58 -5.97
N VAL A 19 -5.18 9.39 -5.41
CA VAL A 19 -5.35 9.16 -3.97
C VAL A 19 -4.09 8.55 -3.39
N TYR A 20 -3.84 8.84 -2.11
CA TYR A 20 -2.64 8.42 -1.40
C TYR A 20 -3.02 7.55 -0.21
N PHE A 21 -2.25 6.49 0.00
CA PHE A 21 -2.44 5.53 1.05
C PHE A 21 -1.14 5.34 1.80
N SER A 22 -1.26 5.04 3.09
CA SER A 22 -0.15 4.63 3.93
C SER A 22 -0.55 3.36 4.67
N LYS A 23 0.35 2.39 4.76
CA LYS A 23 0.09 1.16 5.49
C LYS A 23 1.33 0.65 6.20
N ALA A 24 1.16 0.24 7.45
CA ALA A 24 2.15 -0.52 8.18
C ALA A 24 2.06 -1.99 7.76
N ILE A 25 3.19 -2.59 7.41
CA ILE A 25 3.29 -3.98 6.96
C ILE A 25 4.44 -4.69 7.68
N ASP A 26 4.31 -6.00 7.88
CA ASP A 26 5.32 -6.87 8.49
C ASP A 26 5.93 -7.87 7.50
N THR A 27 5.73 -7.59 6.21
CA THR A 27 6.22 -8.37 5.06
C THR A 27 7.11 -7.48 4.18
N ASP A 28 7.78 -8.08 3.19
CA ASP A 28 8.51 -7.33 2.18
C ASP A 28 7.57 -6.32 1.44
N PRO A 29 7.96 -5.04 1.32
CA PRO A 29 7.17 -4.00 0.68
C PRO A 29 6.90 -4.23 -0.81
N ILE A 30 7.85 -4.83 -1.54
CA ILE A 30 7.70 -5.12 -2.96
C ILE A 30 6.72 -6.28 -3.15
N ASP A 31 6.86 -7.34 -2.35
CA ASP A 31 5.93 -8.48 -2.38
C ASP A 31 4.50 -8.04 -2.03
N TYR A 32 4.35 -7.18 -1.02
CA TYR A 32 3.05 -6.59 -0.66
C TYR A 32 2.45 -5.80 -1.84
N PHE A 33 3.26 -4.98 -2.52
CA PHE A 33 2.81 -4.19 -3.66
C PHE A 33 2.39 -5.06 -4.86
N ILE A 34 3.15 -6.11 -5.17
CA ILE A 34 2.81 -7.07 -6.23
C ILE A 34 1.45 -7.72 -5.93
N ARG A 35 1.25 -8.19 -4.70
CA ARG A 35 -0.03 -8.78 -4.28
C ARG A 35 -1.21 -7.81 -4.42
N MET A 36 -1.03 -6.55 -4.02
CA MET A 36 -2.05 -5.51 -4.22
C MET A 36 -2.43 -5.31 -5.70
N LYS A 37 -1.44 -5.29 -6.60
CA LYS A 37 -1.66 -5.20 -8.05
C LYS A 37 -2.40 -6.43 -8.60
N GLU A 38 -2.08 -7.62 -8.12
CA GLU A 38 -2.81 -8.83 -8.52
C GLU A 38 -4.26 -8.83 -8.03
N GLU A 39 -4.52 -8.29 -6.83
CA GLU A 39 -5.88 -8.13 -6.29
C GLU A 39 -6.73 -7.10 -7.07
N GLU A 40 -6.10 -6.07 -7.67
CA GLU A 40 -6.75 -5.17 -8.64
C GLU A 40 -7.30 -5.95 -9.84
N GLY A 41 -6.46 -6.80 -10.44
CA GLY A 41 -6.84 -7.60 -11.60
C GLY A 41 -7.96 -8.61 -11.33
N LYS A 42 -8.15 -9.01 -10.06
CA LYS A 42 -9.08 -10.06 -9.62
C LYS A 42 -10.44 -9.55 -9.07
N GLN A 43 -10.82 -8.28 -9.31
CA GLN A 43 -12.17 -7.69 -9.07
C GLN A 43 -12.38 -6.84 -7.79
N LYS A 44 -11.44 -6.71 -6.84
CA LYS A 44 -11.71 -5.95 -5.58
C LYS A 44 -11.38 -4.45 -5.60
N LEU A 45 -10.61 -3.96 -6.57
CA LEU A 45 -10.18 -2.56 -6.67
C LEU A 45 -10.49 -1.93 -8.04
N SER A 46 -11.61 -2.30 -8.66
CA SER A 46 -11.99 -1.85 -10.03
C SER A 46 -12.09 -0.32 -10.22
N HIS A 47 -12.14 0.44 -9.12
CA HIS A 47 -12.19 1.91 -9.11
C HIS A 47 -10.81 2.57 -9.23
N TYR A 48 -9.74 1.84 -8.94
CA TYR A 48 -8.38 2.35 -8.95
C TYR A 48 -7.57 1.76 -10.09
N THR A 49 -6.61 2.53 -10.58
CA THR A 49 -5.64 2.15 -11.60
C THR A 49 -4.30 2.84 -11.31
N GLU A 50 -3.29 2.61 -12.13
CA GLU A 50 -1.98 3.29 -12.05
C GLU A 50 -1.34 3.35 -10.65
N PHE A 51 -1.42 2.26 -9.86
CA PHE A 51 -0.73 2.27 -8.57
C PHE A 51 0.79 2.48 -8.71
N ALA A 52 1.37 3.28 -7.82
CA ALA A 52 2.79 3.56 -7.71
C ALA A 52 3.24 3.58 -6.25
N ILE A 53 4.40 2.99 -5.96
CA ILE A 53 5.06 3.12 -4.65
C ILE A 53 5.70 4.50 -4.58
N ASN A 54 5.40 5.27 -3.53
CA ASN A 54 5.97 6.60 -3.33
C ASN A 54 7.21 6.52 -2.43
N PHE A 55 7.10 5.90 -1.26
CA PHE A 55 8.25 5.63 -0.39
C PHE A 55 8.00 4.48 0.57
N VAL A 56 9.09 3.97 1.15
CA VAL A 56 9.09 2.95 2.20
C VAL A 56 10.11 3.32 3.28
N SER A 57 9.77 3.07 4.54
CA SER A 57 10.68 3.22 5.67
C SER A 57 10.58 2.01 6.60
N GLU A 58 11.71 1.48 7.07
CA GLU A 58 11.73 0.47 8.13
C GLU A 58 11.33 1.12 9.46
N ILE A 59 10.37 0.54 10.18
CA ILE A 59 9.83 1.04 11.45
C ILE A 59 10.03 0.03 12.58
N SER A 60 9.96 0.50 13.82
CA SER A 60 10.04 -0.38 14.98
C SER A 60 8.75 -1.21 15.15
N LYS A 61 8.84 -2.31 15.89
CA LYS A 61 7.65 -3.11 16.27
C LYS A 61 6.61 -2.27 17.02
N GLU A 62 7.05 -1.35 17.87
CA GLU A 62 6.15 -0.47 18.63
C GLU A 62 5.40 0.49 17.68
N GLN A 63 6.10 1.08 16.71
CA GLN A 63 5.47 1.92 15.69
C GLN A 63 4.50 1.12 14.83
N TYR A 64 4.88 -0.10 14.42
CA TYR A 64 3.99 -1.00 13.69
C TYR A 64 2.71 -1.29 14.46
N SER A 65 2.80 -1.67 15.74
CA SER A 65 1.62 -1.95 16.56
C SER A 65 0.69 -0.74 16.68
N LYS A 66 1.21 0.49 16.76
CA LYS A 66 0.37 1.70 16.81
C LYS A 66 -0.30 2.02 15.46
N LEU A 67 0.28 1.58 14.34
CA LEU A 67 -0.17 1.91 12.99
C LEU A 67 -1.00 0.80 12.34
N ALA A 68 -0.84 -0.46 12.77
CA ALA A 68 -1.54 -1.62 12.22
C ALA A 68 -3.00 -1.75 12.70
N ASP A 69 -3.34 -1.11 13.82
CA ASP A 69 -4.69 -1.14 14.44
C ASP A 69 -5.63 0.00 13.97
N ASN A 70 -5.22 0.80 12.97
CA ASN A 70 -6.09 1.78 12.26
C ASN A 70 -6.41 1.29 10.85
#